data_AF-A0A6A5GFU9-F1
#
_entry.id   AF-A0A6A5GFU9-F1
#
_cell.length_a   1.000
_cell.length_b   1.000
_cell.length_c   1.000
_cell.angle_alpha   90.00
_cell.angle_beta   90.00
_cell.angle_gamma   90.00
#
_symmetry.space_group_name_H-M   'P 1'
#
loop_
_entity.id
_entity.type
_entity.pdbx_description
1 polymer ?
#
loop_
_entity_poly.entity_id
_entity_poly.type
_entity_poly.pdbx_seq_one_letter_code
_entity_poly.pdbx_strand_id
1 'polypeptide(L)'
;MPRRSNRVAEVSTAETASTRVTRSATRVPRLANEKNAELEKIIKEVDQTKRQLAAEKKKNETLAEVQSREVADVNSRIADARMRRDREVAQNRADLDRMTADHDNDAKALKQINVRVKALTDEADRNAVLKAEKKAIADLRKKNVGISKQLISKEEAKNGAPLPWRTCEICLQVYTQTGSKTPRILSCGHTLCLSCCRQVSEYASQYLRCPFDRTITKVNGSQVENLPKNNLVLNIRSNRLAGISSSQDGPAKSTRSNAVPRILKTKNAEMEKLTKELKKCQSQLAAEKKKTIKMTNDHKNQILVLNLARGRVEREIDFNRAEYRAELNRLLSGREQDNVKLKHLELQLKALTDDYNRDEVLQRARRTIAALRNRNKDLTRRLSKKEEQKIGEPMAWKVCEICLNEYSQNGDKTPRLLSCGHTLCLGCIKQIAKPDYVLCPFDRILTSLAARSTEQLPKNFLVFNM
;
A
#
# COMPACT_ATOMS: atom_id res chain seq x y z
N MET A 1 104.96 -12.81 49.60
CA MET A 1 105.24 -13.40 48.27
C MET A 1 103.95 -13.99 47.75
N PRO A 2 103.57 -13.85 46.46
CA PRO A 2 104.08 -12.97 45.40
C PRO A 2 102.92 -12.14 44.75
N ARG A 3 103.05 -11.18 43.85
CA ARG A 3 104.15 -10.41 43.23
C ARG A 3 103.52 -9.18 42.54
N ARG A 4 104.27 -8.08 42.59
CA ARG A 4 104.25 -6.85 41.77
C ARG A 4 103.82 -7.05 40.30
N SER A 5 103.21 -6.02 39.69
CA SER A 5 103.95 -5.13 38.76
C SER A 5 103.12 -3.93 38.27
N ASN A 6 103.76 -2.75 38.33
CA ASN A 6 103.43 -1.52 37.61
C ASN A 6 103.36 -1.73 36.10
N ARG A 7 102.53 -0.91 35.42
CA ARG A 7 102.96 -0.19 34.22
C ARG A 7 102.17 1.11 34.02
N VAL A 8 102.91 2.11 33.58
CA VAL A 8 102.60 3.52 33.38
C VAL A 8 102.17 3.76 31.93
N ALA A 9 101.50 4.90 31.71
CA ALA A 9 101.17 5.56 30.42
C ALA A 9 99.91 4.99 29.73
N GLU A 10 98.99 5.79 29.17
CA GLU A 10 99.17 7.06 28.45
C GLU A 10 97.98 8.01 28.65
N VAL A 11 98.31 9.30 28.71
CA VAL A 11 97.39 10.42 28.51
C VAL A 11 97.03 10.45 27.03
N SER A 12 95.75 10.28 26.69
CA SER A 12 95.22 10.63 25.37
C SER A 12 94.27 11.82 25.53
N THR A 13 94.73 12.93 24.99
CA THR A 13 94.02 14.19 24.83
C THR A 13 92.85 14.01 23.87
N ALA A 14 91.63 13.89 24.40
CA ALA A 14 90.43 14.06 23.61
C ALA A 14 90.19 15.57 23.40
N GLU A 15 90.53 16.03 22.21
CA GLU A 15 90.22 17.34 21.67
C GLU A 15 88.73 17.67 21.90
N THR A 16 88.49 18.74 22.66
CA THR A 16 87.18 19.37 22.74
C THR A 16 86.94 20.09 21.42
N ALA A 17 86.19 19.43 20.52
CA ALA A 17 85.65 20.04 19.32
C ALA A 17 84.74 21.21 19.71
N SER A 18 85.33 22.41 19.73
CA SER A 18 84.65 23.68 19.86
C SER A 18 83.74 23.88 18.64
N THR A 19 82.48 23.45 18.77
CA THR A 19 81.45 23.70 17.76
C THR A 19 81.11 25.20 17.83
N ARG A 20 81.81 25.97 17.00
CA ARG A 20 81.50 27.38 16.71
C ARG A 20 80.10 27.43 16.08
N VAL A 21 79.07 27.58 16.90
CA VAL A 21 77.71 27.92 16.45
C VAL A 21 77.68 29.42 16.14
N THR A 22 78.02 29.79 14.91
CA THR A 22 77.62 31.09 14.36
C THR A 22 76.10 31.09 14.16
N ARG A 23 75.35 31.47 15.21
CA ARG A 23 73.93 31.77 15.09
C ARG A 23 73.77 33.05 14.27
N SER A 24 73.59 32.91 12.95
CA SER A 24 73.20 34.00 12.06
C SER A 24 71.87 34.60 12.54
N ALA A 25 71.89 35.88 12.93
CA ALA A 25 70.73 36.66 13.37
C ALA A 25 69.61 36.77 12.33
N THR A 26 69.87 36.37 11.08
CA THR A 26 68.93 36.35 9.95
C THR A 26 68.15 35.02 9.78
N ARG A 27 68.54 33.92 10.43
CA ARG A 27 67.87 32.60 10.26
C ARG A 27 66.60 32.45 11.10
N VAL A 28 66.58 33.04 12.30
CA VAL A 28 65.42 32.99 13.22
C VAL A 28 64.23 33.82 12.72
N PRO A 29 64.41 35.05 12.17
CA PRO A 29 63.31 35.80 11.57
C PRO A 29 62.76 35.17 10.28
N ARG A 30 63.62 34.53 9.46
CA ARG A 30 63.17 33.82 8.24
C ARG A 30 62.30 32.60 8.56
N LEU A 31 62.74 31.74 9.48
CA LEU A 31 61.95 30.60 9.92
C LEU A 31 60.63 31.02 10.60
N ALA A 32 60.63 32.12 11.37
CA ALA A 32 59.41 32.66 11.95
C ALA A 32 58.45 33.22 10.88
N ASN A 33 58.96 33.91 9.85
CA ASN A 33 58.15 34.42 8.74
C ASN A 33 57.61 33.28 7.85
N GLU A 34 58.40 32.24 7.59
CA GLU A 34 57.95 31.04 6.86
C GLU A 34 56.86 30.28 7.64
N LYS A 35 57.02 30.14 8.95
CA LYS A 35 56.01 29.52 9.82
C LYS A 35 54.75 30.36 9.95
N ASN A 36 54.85 31.70 9.97
CA ASN A 36 53.69 32.59 9.93
C ASN A 36 52.97 32.53 8.58
N ALA A 37 53.69 32.44 7.46
CA ALA A 37 53.10 32.27 6.14
C ALA A 37 52.39 30.91 5.99
N GLU A 38 53.00 29.84 6.51
CA GLU A 38 52.34 28.51 6.62
C GLU A 38 51.08 28.57 7.49
N LEU A 39 51.13 29.27 8.63
CA LEU A 39 49.98 29.43 9.51
C LEU A 39 48.84 30.21 8.85
N GLU A 40 49.12 31.31 8.16
CA GLU A 40 48.12 32.06 7.40
C GLU A 40 47.49 31.23 6.28
N LYS A 41 48.29 30.40 5.61
CA LYS A 41 47.80 29.49 4.57
C LYS A 41 46.84 28.45 5.16
N ILE A 42 47.21 27.85 6.30
CA ILE A 42 46.37 26.89 7.02
C ILE A 42 45.08 27.56 7.52
N ILE A 43 45.14 28.79 8.03
CA ILE A 43 43.94 29.53 8.46
C ILE A 43 42.99 29.74 7.28
N LYS A 44 43.51 30.14 6.11
CA LYS A 44 42.69 30.30 4.89
C LYS A 44 42.07 28.97 4.43
N GLU A 45 42.83 27.88 4.46
CA GLU A 45 42.33 26.54 4.13
C GLU A 45 41.26 26.06 5.12
N VAL A 46 41.43 26.32 6.42
CA VAL A 46 40.44 26.02 7.46
C VAL A 46 39.16 26.82 7.24
N ASP A 47 39.27 28.13 6.97
CA ASP A 47 38.11 28.99 6.73
C ASP A 47 37.37 28.62 5.45
N GLN A 48 38.09 28.25 4.39
CA GLN A 48 37.50 27.73 3.16
C GLN A 48 36.76 26.41 3.41
N THR A 49 37.37 25.49 4.17
CA THR A 49 36.77 24.19 4.51
C THR A 49 35.52 24.38 5.38
N LYS A 50 35.53 25.30 6.34
CA LYS A 50 34.36 25.64 7.17
C LYS A 50 33.20 26.17 6.31
N ARG A 51 33.48 27.02 5.33
CA ARG A 51 32.47 27.53 4.39
C ARG A 51 31.89 26.42 3.52
N GLN A 52 32.73 25.52 3.01
CA GLN A 52 32.28 24.35 2.26
C GLN A 52 31.42 23.41 3.11
N LEU A 53 31.82 23.15 4.35
CA LEU A 53 31.04 22.32 5.28
C LEU A 53 29.67 22.94 5.61
N ALA A 54 29.62 24.26 5.81
CA ALA A 54 28.36 24.97 6.03
C ALA A 54 27.43 24.90 4.80
N ALA A 55 27.99 25.02 3.59
CA ALA A 55 27.22 24.89 2.35
C ALA A 55 26.69 23.46 2.15
N GLU A 56 27.50 22.43 2.42
CA GLU A 56 27.08 21.03 2.33
C GLU A 56 26.05 20.66 3.41
N LYS A 57 26.19 21.18 4.64
CA LYS A 57 25.13 21.04 5.67
C LYS A 57 23.80 21.59 5.19
N LYS A 58 23.81 22.80 4.64
CA LYS A 58 22.59 23.44 4.11
C LYS A 58 21.99 22.64 2.96
N LYS A 59 22.80 22.11 2.04
CA LYS A 59 22.32 21.22 0.96
C LYS A 59 21.70 19.94 1.53
N ASN A 60 22.34 19.30 2.50
CA ASN A 60 21.82 18.09 3.14
C ASN A 60 20.52 18.35 3.88
N GLU A 61 20.39 19.48 4.57
CA GLU A 61 19.13 19.91 5.21
C GLU A 61 18.02 20.08 4.16
N THR A 62 18.29 20.78 3.06
CA THR A 62 17.30 20.93 1.98
C THR A 62 16.93 19.61 1.32
N LEU A 63 17.89 18.70 1.14
CA LEU A 63 17.64 17.37 0.58
C LEU A 63 16.79 16.52 1.52
N ALA A 64 17.06 16.58 2.84
CA ALA A 64 16.28 15.90 3.86
C ALA A 64 14.83 16.41 3.90
N GLU A 65 14.61 17.73 3.76
CA GLU A 65 13.27 18.31 3.66
C GLU A 65 12.51 17.83 2.42
N VAL A 66 13.17 17.80 1.26
CA VAL A 66 12.57 17.31 0.01
C VAL A 66 12.20 15.83 0.14
N GLN A 67 13.12 14.99 0.64
CA GLN A 67 12.85 13.57 0.87
C GLN A 67 11.72 13.36 1.88
N SER A 68 11.65 14.16 2.94
CA SER A 68 10.57 14.08 3.93
C SER A 68 9.21 14.39 3.28
N ARG A 69 9.14 15.40 2.40
CA ARG A 69 7.93 15.74 1.64
C ARG A 69 7.53 14.64 0.66
N GLU A 70 8.48 14.07 -0.07
CA GLU A 70 8.22 12.96 -1.01
C GLU A 70 7.71 11.72 -0.28
N VAL A 71 8.31 11.36 0.85
CA VAL A 71 7.85 10.26 1.70
C VAL A 71 6.42 10.52 2.22
N ALA A 72 6.12 11.75 2.62
CA ALA A 72 4.77 12.12 3.06
C ALA A 72 3.73 11.99 1.93
N ASP A 73 4.05 12.45 0.71
CA ASP A 73 3.18 12.32 -0.47
C ASP A 73 2.95 10.84 -0.84
N VAL A 74 4.02 10.03 -0.90
CA VAL A 74 3.90 8.59 -1.16
C VAL A 74 3.05 7.90 -0.09
N ASN A 75 3.24 8.23 1.20
CA ASN A 75 2.42 7.68 2.27
C ASN A 75 0.95 8.07 2.15
N SER A 76 0.65 9.31 1.74
CA SER A 76 -0.72 9.76 1.46
C SER A 76 -1.35 8.95 0.33
N ARG A 77 -0.63 8.78 -0.79
CA ARG A 77 -1.10 7.98 -1.93
C ARG A 77 -1.34 6.52 -1.54
N ILE A 78 -0.47 5.94 -0.70
CA ILE A 78 -0.66 4.59 -0.16
C ILE A 78 -1.92 4.54 0.71
N ALA A 79 -2.15 5.51 1.58
CA ALA A 79 -3.36 5.57 2.41
C ALA A 79 -4.63 5.65 1.56
N ASP A 80 -4.65 6.48 0.52
CA ASP A 80 -5.79 6.60 -0.40
C ASP A 80 -6.03 5.31 -1.19
N ALA A 81 -4.96 4.65 -1.65
CA ALA A 81 -5.07 3.36 -2.33
C ALA A 81 -5.61 2.27 -1.40
N ARG A 82 -5.19 2.27 -0.12
CA ARG A 82 -5.74 1.35 0.90
C ARG A 82 -7.22 1.60 1.11
N MET A 83 -7.64 2.85 1.31
CA MET A 83 -9.06 3.18 1.48
C MET A 83 -9.92 2.77 0.28
N ARG A 84 -9.44 3.00 -0.96
CA ARG A 84 -10.16 2.57 -2.18
C ARG A 84 -10.33 1.06 -2.23
N ARG A 85 -9.25 0.31 -1.99
CA ARG A 85 -9.29 -1.15 -1.94
C ARG A 85 -10.22 -1.65 -0.83
N ASP A 86 -10.20 -1.05 0.35
CA ASP A 86 -11.05 -1.48 1.47
C ASP A 86 -12.53 -1.25 1.16
N ARG A 87 -12.88 -0.14 0.48
CA ARG A 87 -14.23 0.10 -0.06
C ARG A 87 -14.63 -0.92 -1.11
N GLU A 88 -13.73 -1.24 -2.04
CA GLU A 88 -13.97 -2.24 -3.09
C GLU A 88 -14.17 -3.64 -2.51
N VAL A 89 -13.36 -4.04 -1.52
CA VAL A 89 -13.52 -5.32 -0.81
C VAL A 89 -14.84 -5.37 -0.07
N ALA A 90 -15.23 -4.28 0.61
CA ALA A 90 -16.53 -4.20 1.28
C ALA A 90 -17.70 -4.31 0.29
N GLN A 91 -17.61 -3.64 -0.86
CA GLN A 91 -18.61 -3.73 -1.92
C GLN A 91 -18.71 -5.14 -2.49
N ASN A 92 -17.57 -5.74 -2.86
CA ASN A 92 -17.53 -7.10 -3.40
C ASN A 92 -18.08 -8.14 -2.41
N ARG A 93 -17.84 -7.95 -1.10
CA ARG A 93 -18.41 -8.80 -0.06
C ARG A 93 -19.93 -8.65 0.00
N ALA A 94 -20.45 -7.42 0.00
CA ALA A 94 -21.89 -7.17 -0.03
C ALA A 94 -22.55 -7.76 -1.29
N ASP A 95 -21.88 -7.67 -2.44
CA ASP A 95 -22.36 -8.26 -3.71
C ASP A 95 -22.37 -9.79 -3.64
N LEU A 96 -21.35 -10.41 -3.04
CA LEU A 96 -21.29 -11.86 -2.83
C LEU A 96 -22.39 -12.34 -1.87
N ASP A 97 -22.65 -11.61 -0.79
CA ASP A 97 -23.72 -11.92 0.16
C ASP A 97 -25.09 -11.84 -0.53
N ARG A 98 -25.31 -10.82 -1.39
CA ARG A 98 -26.53 -10.72 -2.22
C ARG A 98 -26.67 -11.88 -3.19
N MET A 99 -25.63 -12.21 -3.95
CA MET A 99 -25.65 -13.34 -4.89
C MET A 99 -25.92 -14.67 -4.17
N THR A 100 -25.37 -14.85 -2.97
CA THR A 100 -25.61 -16.05 -2.16
C THR A 100 -27.07 -16.12 -1.72
N ALA A 101 -27.64 -15.01 -1.25
CA ALA A 101 -29.05 -14.95 -0.89
C ALA A 101 -29.99 -15.21 -2.08
N ASP A 102 -29.67 -14.66 -3.26
CA ASP A 102 -30.41 -14.92 -4.50
C ASP A 102 -30.32 -16.39 -4.89
N HIS A 103 -29.14 -16.99 -4.83
CA HIS A 103 -28.97 -18.42 -5.11
C HIS A 103 -29.75 -19.32 -4.14
N ASP A 104 -29.79 -18.97 -2.85
CA ASP A 104 -30.62 -19.67 -1.85
C ASP A 104 -32.11 -19.54 -2.15
N ASN A 105 -32.57 -18.37 -2.61
CA ASN A 105 -33.95 -18.15 -3.04
C ASN A 105 -34.27 -18.97 -4.30
N ASP A 106 -33.39 -18.99 -5.29
CA ASP A 106 -33.52 -19.79 -6.50
C ASP A 106 -33.54 -21.30 -6.18
N ALA A 107 -32.69 -21.76 -5.25
CA ALA A 107 -32.68 -23.15 -4.80
C ALA A 107 -34.01 -23.53 -4.13
N LYS A 108 -34.59 -22.64 -3.30
CA LYS A 108 -35.93 -22.84 -2.72
C LYS A 108 -37.02 -22.89 -3.79
N ALA A 109 -36.97 -22.00 -4.78
CA ALA A 109 -37.92 -21.97 -5.89
C ALA A 109 -37.83 -23.25 -6.74
N LEU A 110 -36.61 -23.69 -7.08
CA LEU A 110 -36.34 -24.96 -7.77
C LEU A 110 -36.88 -26.16 -6.98
N LYS A 111 -36.69 -26.19 -5.65
CA LYS A 111 -37.23 -27.25 -4.80
C LYS A 111 -38.76 -27.29 -4.86
N GLN A 112 -39.44 -26.13 -4.80
CA GLN A 112 -40.90 -26.07 -4.95
C GLN A 112 -41.37 -26.51 -6.34
N ILE A 113 -40.68 -26.10 -7.40
CA ILE A 113 -40.97 -26.52 -8.77
C ILE A 113 -40.81 -28.04 -8.89
N ASN A 114 -39.73 -28.62 -8.35
CA ASN A 114 -39.50 -30.07 -8.37
C ASN A 114 -40.60 -30.84 -7.63
N VAL A 115 -41.11 -30.33 -6.50
CA VAL A 115 -42.25 -30.93 -5.80
C VAL A 115 -43.49 -30.93 -6.70
N ARG A 116 -43.79 -29.80 -7.36
CA ARG A 116 -44.93 -29.69 -8.29
C ARG A 116 -44.79 -30.58 -9.52
N VAL A 117 -43.59 -30.64 -10.10
CA VAL A 117 -43.30 -31.52 -11.23
C VAL A 117 -43.44 -32.98 -10.81
N LYS A 118 -42.91 -33.38 -9.64
CA LYS A 118 -43.04 -34.74 -9.12
C LYS A 118 -44.51 -35.17 -8.98
N ALA A 119 -45.35 -34.31 -8.42
CA ALA A 119 -46.80 -34.53 -8.31
C ALA A 119 -47.51 -34.67 -9.68
N LEU A 120 -46.94 -34.10 -10.75
CA LEU A 120 -47.47 -34.20 -12.11
C LEU A 120 -46.87 -35.38 -12.89
N THR A 121 -45.66 -35.83 -12.56
CA THR A 121 -44.97 -36.93 -13.26
C THR A 121 -45.30 -38.29 -12.67
N ASP A 122 -45.51 -38.41 -11.36
CA ASP A 122 -45.83 -39.68 -10.70
C ASP A 122 -47.23 -40.16 -11.12
N GLU A 123 -47.30 -41.35 -11.73
CA GLU A 123 -48.53 -41.93 -12.28
C GLU A 123 -49.58 -42.17 -11.18
N ALA A 124 -49.13 -42.45 -9.95
CA ALA A 124 -50.00 -42.63 -8.80
C ALA A 124 -50.70 -41.32 -8.38
N ASP A 125 -49.94 -40.23 -8.31
CA ASP A 125 -50.46 -38.91 -7.92
C ASP A 125 -51.35 -38.29 -9.01
N ARG A 126 -51.00 -38.44 -10.29
CA ARG A 126 -51.89 -38.06 -11.42
C ARG A 126 -53.23 -38.78 -11.36
N ASN A 127 -53.23 -40.08 -11.10
CA ASN A 127 -54.45 -40.87 -11.01
C ASN A 127 -55.29 -40.51 -9.77
N ALA A 128 -54.65 -40.14 -8.66
CA ALA A 128 -55.33 -39.63 -7.48
C ALA A 128 -56.05 -38.29 -7.74
N VAL A 129 -55.39 -37.33 -8.40
CA VAL A 129 -55.99 -36.04 -8.80
C VAL A 129 -57.16 -36.26 -9.76
N LEU A 130 -56.99 -37.08 -10.80
CA LEU A 130 -58.08 -37.41 -11.73
C LEU A 130 -59.28 -38.08 -11.05
N LYS A 131 -59.03 -38.93 -10.05
CA LYS A 131 -60.10 -39.57 -9.26
C LYS A 131 -60.84 -38.55 -8.40
N ALA A 132 -60.14 -37.60 -7.79
CA ALA A 132 -60.74 -36.53 -7.01
C ALA A 132 -61.61 -35.60 -7.88
N GLU A 133 -61.10 -35.17 -9.05
CA GLU A 133 -61.85 -34.35 -10.01
C GLU A 133 -63.11 -35.06 -10.53
N LYS A 134 -63.00 -36.35 -10.87
CA LYS A 134 -64.17 -37.17 -11.27
C LYS A 134 -65.23 -37.24 -10.17
N LYS A 135 -64.83 -37.35 -8.90
CA LYS A 135 -65.73 -37.34 -7.74
C LYS A 135 -66.41 -35.96 -7.59
N ALA A 136 -65.65 -34.87 -7.67
CA ALA A 136 -66.18 -33.51 -7.58
C ALA A 136 -67.23 -33.23 -8.68
N ILE A 137 -66.96 -33.65 -9.92
CA ILE A 137 -67.91 -33.53 -11.02
C ILE A 137 -69.18 -34.36 -10.77
N ALA A 138 -69.06 -35.56 -10.22
CA ALA A 138 -70.22 -36.39 -9.87
C ALA A 138 -71.09 -35.74 -8.77
N ASP A 139 -70.45 -35.16 -7.75
CA ASP A 139 -71.13 -34.46 -6.65
C ASP A 139 -71.85 -33.20 -7.15
N LEU A 140 -71.22 -32.41 -8.03
CA LEU A 140 -71.85 -31.26 -8.67
C LEU A 140 -73.05 -31.66 -9.53
N ARG A 141 -72.95 -32.75 -10.29
CA ARG A 141 -74.09 -33.27 -11.06
C ARG A 141 -75.25 -33.68 -10.16
N LYS A 142 -74.96 -34.33 -9.02
CA LYS A 142 -75.99 -34.72 -8.04
C LYS A 142 -76.67 -33.50 -7.43
N LYS A 143 -75.91 -32.47 -7.06
CA LYS A 143 -76.44 -31.18 -6.57
C LYS A 143 -77.33 -30.51 -7.62
N ASN A 144 -76.89 -30.45 -8.88
CA ASN A 144 -77.67 -29.85 -9.96
C ASN A 144 -79.01 -30.56 -10.19
N VAL A 145 -79.04 -31.90 -10.17
CA VAL A 145 -80.30 -32.66 -10.26
C VAL A 145 -81.22 -32.36 -9.07
N GLY A 146 -80.66 -32.23 -7.85
CA GLY A 146 -81.41 -31.84 -6.66
C GLY A 146 -82.04 -30.45 -6.78
N ILE A 147 -81.26 -29.46 -7.23
CA ILE A 147 -81.74 -28.09 -7.46
C ILE A 147 -82.84 -28.07 -8.52
N SER A 148 -82.66 -28.78 -9.65
CA SER A 148 -83.68 -28.85 -10.70
C SER A 148 -85.00 -29.45 -10.19
N LYS A 149 -84.95 -30.48 -9.34
CA LYS A 149 -86.16 -31.04 -8.69
C LYS A 149 -86.85 -30.02 -7.78
N GLN A 150 -86.09 -29.31 -6.94
CA GLN A 150 -86.64 -28.29 -6.05
C GLN A 150 -87.31 -27.15 -6.81
N LEU A 151 -86.72 -26.67 -7.92
CA LEU A 151 -87.29 -25.61 -8.75
C LEU A 151 -88.61 -26.04 -9.38
N ILE A 152 -88.66 -27.26 -9.93
CA ILE A 152 -89.90 -27.83 -10.49
C ILE A 152 -90.99 -27.92 -9.41
N SER A 153 -90.69 -28.46 -8.22
CA SER A 153 -91.67 -28.58 -7.15
C SER A 153 -92.18 -27.22 -6.65
N LYS A 154 -91.31 -26.21 -6.57
CA LYS A 154 -91.73 -24.83 -6.21
C LYS A 154 -92.68 -24.24 -7.25
N GLU A 155 -92.41 -24.48 -8.54
CA GLU A 155 -93.22 -23.95 -9.63
C GLU A 155 -94.58 -24.67 -9.73
N GLU A 156 -94.61 -25.99 -9.58
CA GLU A 156 -95.85 -26.78 -9.52
C GLU A 156 -96.70 -26.39 -8.30
N ALA A 157 -96.08 -26.09 -7.15
CA ALA A 157 -96.80 -25.61 -5.96
C ALA A 157 -97.42 -24.22 -6.15
N LYS A 158 -96.77 -23.32 -6.89
CA LYS A 158 -97.34 -22.00 -7.23
C LYS A 158 -98.52 -22.11 -8.19
N ASN A 159 -98.39 -22.95 -9.20
CA ASN A 159 -99.37 -23.06 -10.29
C ASN A 159 -100.53 -24.00 -9.96
N GLY A 160 -100.46 -24.75 -8.85
CA GLY A 160 -101.51 -25.67 -8.41
C GLY A 160 -101.73 -26.88 -9.33
N ALA A 161 -100.85 -27.07 -10.33
CA ALA A 161 -100.93 -28.13 -11.33
C ALA A 161 -99.53 -28.56 -11.79
N PRO A 162 -99.36 -29.80 -12.29
CA PRO A 162 -98.12 -30.24 -12.91
C PRO A 162 -97.74 -29.36 -14.10
N LEU A 163 -96.43 -29.16 -14.32
CA LEU A 163 -95.97 -28.34 -15.44
C LEU A 163 -96.43 -28.95 -16.79
N PRO A 164 -96.84 -28.14 -17.78
CA PRO A 164 -97.40 -28.64 -19.05
C PRO A 164 -96.51 -29.68 -19.75
N TRP A 165 -95.21 -29.43 -19.80
CA TRP A 165 -94.21 -30.32 -20.41
C TRP A 165 -93.98 -31.64 -19.64
N ARG A 166 -94.54 -31.79 -18.42
CA ARG A 166 -94.55 -33.03 -17.64
C ARG A 166 -95.81 -33.87 -17.82
N THR A 167 -96.79 -33.35 -18.55
CA THR A 167 -98.06 -34.01 -18.81
C THR A 167 -98.22 -34.36 -20.27
N CYS A 168 -98.96 -35.41 -20.56
CA CYS A 168 -99.33 -35.74 -21.92
C CYS A 168 -100.46 -34.83 -22.40
N GLU A 169 -100.25 -34.07 -23.47
CA GLU A 169 -101.25 -33.11 -23.98
C GLU A 169 -102.59 -33.74 -24.43
N ILE A 170 -102.62 -35.05 -24.65
CA ILE A 170 -103.86 -35.79 -25.00
C ILE A 170 -104.68 -36.18 -23.76
N CYS A 171 -104.07 -36.80 -22.75
CA CYS A 171 -104.80 -37.33 -21.59
C CYS A 171 -104.58 -36.51 -20.31
N LEU A 172 -103.75 -35.47 -20.38
CA LEU A 172 -103.34 -34.57 -19.30
C LEU A 172 -102.72 -35.27 -18.07
N GLN A 173 -102.34 -36.54 -18.21
CA GLN A 173 -101.70 -37.31 -17.14
C GLN A 173 -100.19 -37.07 -17.12
N VAL A 174 -99.62 -37.02 -15.91
CA VAL A 174 -98.17 -36.86 -15.68
C VAL A 174 -97.40 -38.06 -16.24
N TYR A 175 -96.30 -37.79 -16.92
CA TYR A 175 -95.42 -38.83 -17.44
C TYR A 175 -94.72 -39.60 -16.32
N THR A 176 -94.63 -40.92 -16.49
CA THR A 176 -93.96 -41.84 -15.56
C THR A 176 -92.75 -42.50 -16.20
N GLN A 177 -91.78 -42.91 -15.39
CA GLN A 177 -90.56 -43.56 -15.89
C GLN A 177 -90.82 -44.95 -16.50
N THR A 178 -91.86 -45.64 -16.00
CA THR A 178 -92.26 -46.99 -16.36
C THR A 178 -93.78 -47.07 -16.58
N GLY A 179 -94.24 -48.09 -17.32
CA GLY A 179 -95.66 -48.33 -17.56
C GLY A 179 -96.28 -47.52 -18.72
N SER A 180 -97.61 -47.44 -18.70
CA SER A 180 -98.47 -46.90 -19.77
C SER A 180 -98.41 -45.38 -19.94
N LYS A 181 -97.86 -44.66 -18.95
CA LYS A 181 -97.63 -43.21 -19.01
C LYS A 181 -96.19 -42.84 -19.33
N THR A 182 -95.41 -43.76 -19.90
CA THR A 182 -94.05 -43.45 -20.38
C THR A 182 -94.07 -42.50 -21.57
N PRO A 183 -93.30 -41.39 -21.55
CA PRO A 183 -93.27 -40.41 -22.63
C PRO A 183 -92.47 -40.95 -23.81
N ARG A 184 -93.06 -40.91 -25.00
CA ARG A 184 -92.50 -41.40 -26.26
C ARG A 184 -92.37 -40.23 -27.24
N ILE A 185 -91.21 -40.14 -27.87
CA ILE A 185 -90.90 -39.10 -28.86
C ILE A 185 -91.31 -39.61 -30.24
N LEU A 186 -92.16 -38.84 -30.93
CA LEU A 186 -92.52 -39.06 -32.32
C LEU A 186 -91.43 -38.52 -33.26
N SER A 187 -91.46 -38.88 -34.55
CA SER A 187 -90.48 -38.39 -35.54
C SER A 187 -90.44 -36.87 -35.66
N CYS A 188 -91.56 -36.19 -35.40
CA CYS A 188 -91.67 -34.73 -35.37
C CYS A 188 -91.16 -34.07 -34.07
N GLY A 189 -90.81 -34.86 -33.05
CA GLY A 189 -90.34 -34.38 -31.74
C GLY A 189 -91.45 -34.20 -30.69
N HIS A 190 -92.72 -34.21 -31.08
CA HIS A 190 -93.83 -34.21 -30.12
C HIS A 190 -93.77 -35.44 -29.20
N THR A 191 -94.12 -35.24 -27.94
CA THR A 191 -94.08 -36.29 -26.91
C THR A 191 -95.49 -36.72 -26.54
N LEU A 192 -95.76 -38.02 -26.56
CA LEU A 192 -97.04 -38.62 -26.15
C LEU A 192 -96.80 -39.72 -25.13
N CYS A 193 -97.77 -39.99 -24.25
CA CYS A 193 -97.63 -41.12 -23.33
C CYS A 193 -97.90 -42.43 -24.08
N LEU A 194 -97.28 -43.53 -23.65
CA LEU A 194 -97.39 -44.82 -24.35
C LEU A 194 -98.85 -45.25 -24.59
N SER A 195 -99.74 -45.06 -23.62
CA SER A 195 -101.17 -45.33 -23.77
C SER A 195 -101.84 -44.45 -24.83
N CYS A 196 -101.50 -43.16 -24.90
CA CYS A 196 -101.99 -42.29 -25.96
C CYS A 196 -101.40 -42.66 -27.32
N CYS A 197 -100.11 -43.06 -27.40
CA CYS A 197 -99.54 -43.59 -28.64
C CYS A 197 -100.30 -44.81 -29.13
N ARG A 198 -100.71 -45.72 -28.24
CA ARG A 198 -101.55 -46.87 -28.58
C ARG A 198 -102.91 -46.42 -29.12
N GLN A 199 -103.51 -45.40 -28.51
CA GLN A 199 -104.84 -44.91 -28.87
C GLN A 199 -104.87 -44.16 -30.22
N VAL A 200 -103.80 -43.42 -30.55
CA VAL A 200 -103.68 -42.71 -31.83
C VAL A 200 -103.05 -43.55 -32.94
N SER A 201 -102.68 -44.79 -32.62
CA SER A 201 -102.30 -45.79 -33.60
C SER A 201 -103.58 -46.34 -34.23
N GLU A 202 -103.76 -46.17 -35.54
CA GLU A 202 -104.87 -46.77 -36.26
C GLU A 202 -104.74 -48.30 -36.23
N TYR A 203 -105.85 -49.00 -35.92
CA TYR A 203 -105.89 -50.46 -35.91
C TYR A 203 -105.57 -50.97 -37.34
N ALA A 204 -104.42 -51.63 -37.48
CA ALA A 204 -103.82 -52.22 -38.70
C ALA A 204 -102.76 -51.40 -39.49
N SER A 205 -102.36 -50.20 -39.04
CA SER A 205 -101.40 -49.36 -39.77
C SER A 205 -99.95 -49.46 -39.24
N GLN A 206 -98.95 -49.57 -40.13
CA GLN A 206 -97.49 -49.54 -39.82
C GLN A 206 -96.97 -48.14 -39.43
N TYR A 207 -97.86 -47.22 -39.08
CA TYR A 207 -97.54 -45.81 -38.90
C TYR A 207 -98.46 -45.14 -37.88
N LEU A 208 -97.93 -44.13 -37.18
CA LEU A 208 -98.62 -43.28 -36.23
C LEU A 208 -98.64 -41.84 -36.77
N ARG A 209 -99.83 -41.25 -36.89
CA ARG A 209 -99.99 -39.84 -37.28
C ARG A 209 -100.02 -38.96 -36.03
N CYS A 210 -99.11 -38.00 -35.95
CA CYS A 210 -99.07 -37.07 -34.82
C CYS A 210 -100.38 -36.28 -34.72
N PRO A 211 -101.06 -36.22 -33.56
CA PRO A 211 -102.30 -35.46 -33.41
C PRO A 211 -102.15 -33.95 -33.51
N PHE A 212 -100.93 -33.43 -33.33
CA PHE A 212 -100.67 -31.98 -33.29
C PHE A 212 -100.28 -31.43 -34.65
N ASP A 213 -99.38 -32.12 -35.37
CA ASP A 213 -98.82 -31.64 -36.64
C ASP A 213 -99.08 -32.57 -37.83
N ARG A 214 -99.76 -33.69 -37.59
CA ARG A 214 -100.13 -34.71 -38.60
C ARG A 214 -98.93 -35.39 -39.29
N THR A 215 -97.71 -35.19 -38.80
CA THR A 215 -96.50 -35.86 -39.28
C THR A 215 -96.56 -37.35 -38.99
N ILE A 216 -96.07 -38.15 -39.93
CA ILE A 216 -96.11 -39.62 -39.84
C ILE A 216 -94.83 -40.14 -39.16
N THR A 217 -95.01 -40.90 -38.09
CA THR A 217 -93.97 -41.70 -37.44
C THR A 217 -94.14 -43.15 -37.88
N LYS A 218 -93.17 -43.71 -38.63
CA LYS A 218 -93.21 -45.12 -39.03
C LYS A 218 -92.95 -46.03 -37.84
N VAL A 219 -93.77 -47.06 -37.67
CA VAL A 219 -93.66 -48.08 -36.61
C VAL A 219 -93.69 -49.46 -37.28
N ASN A 220 -92.62 -49.78 -38.03
CA ASN A 220 -92.53 -51.02 -38.81
C ASN A 220 -92.45 -52.25 -37.89
N GLY A 221 -93.50 -53.08 -37.85
CA GLY A 221 -93.52 -54.35 -37.12
C GLY A 221 -93.23 -54.26 -35.61
N SER A 222 -93.20 -53.05 -35.07
CA SER A 222 -92.75 -52.73 -33.73
C SER A 222 -93.91 -52.07 -33.03
N GLN A 223 -94.34 -52.63 -31.91
CA GLN A 223 -95.35 -52.00 -31.09
C GLN A 223 -94.84 -50.61 -30.63
N VAL A 224 -95.73 -49.64 -30.40
CA VAL A 224 -95.43 -48.24 -30.01
C VAL A 224 -94.48 -48.09 -28.80
N GLU A 225 -94.26 -49.18 -28.07
CA GLU A 225 -93.32 -49.41 -26.98
C GLU A 225 -91.86 -49.16 -27.36
N ASN A 226 -91.51 -49.34 -28.64
CA ASN A 226 -90.15 -49.18 -29.15
C ASN A 226 -89.79 -47.73 -29.48
N LEU A 227 -90.75 -46.81 -29.42
CA LEU A 227 -90.45 -45.38 -29.61
C LEU A 227 -89.50 -44.86 -28.51
N PRO A 228 -88.53 -43.98 -28.85
CA PRO A 228 -87.57 -43.45 -27.88
C PRO A 228 -88.27 -42.79 -26.69
N LYS A 229 -87.83 -43.11 -25.46
CA LYS A 229 -88.33 -42.44 -24.26
C LYS A 229 -87.80 -41.01 -24.19
N ASN A 230 -88.66 -40.05 -23.88
CA ASN A 230 -88.22 -38.70 -23.58
C ASN A 230 -87.73 -38.61 -22.12
N ASN A 231 -86.42 -38.80 -21.93
CA ASN A 231 -85.78 -38.74 -20.62
C ASN A 231 -85.68 -37.31 -20.06
N LEU A 232 -85.85 -36.27 -20.90
CA LEU A 232 -85.80 -34.86 -20.48
C LEU A 232 -87.05 -34.50 -19.68
N VAL A 233 -88.24 -34.87 -20.15
CA VAL A 233 -89.51 -34.62 -19.42
C VAL A 233 -89.65 -35.48 -18.15
N LEU A 234 -88.95 -36.62 -18.10
CA LEU A 234 -88.84 -37.44 -16.89
C LEU A 234 -87.88 -36.83 -15.86
N ASN A 235 -87.06 -35.86 -16.24
CA ASN A 235 -85.98 -35.32 -15.43
C ASN A 235 -84.97 -36.41 -14.99
N ILE A 236 -84.71 -37.39 -15.87
CA ILE A 236 -83.83 -38.54 -15.62
C ILE A 236 -82.71 -38.53 -16.65
N ARG A 237 -81.51 -38.09 -16.27
CA ARG A 237 -80.31 -38.47 -17.01
C ARG A 237 -79.86 -39.82 -16.46
N SER A 238 -80.05 -40.90 -17.23
CA SER A 238 -79.78 -42.28 -16.80
C SER A 238 -78.40 -42.43 -16.16
N ASN A 239 -78.36 -43.04 -14.97
CA ASN A 239 -77.16 -43.53 -14.27
C ASN A 239 -76.51 -44.74 -14.98
N ARG A 240 -76.52 -44.82 -16.32
CA ARG A 240 -75.72 -45.84 -17.01
C ARG A 240 -74.25 -45.47 -16.88
N LEU A 241 -73.68 -46.02 -15.81
CA LEU A 241 -72.28 -46.36 -15.64
C LEU A 241 -71.68 -46.75 -17.00
N ALA A 242 -70.73 -45.95 -17.48
CA ALA A 242 -69.78 -46.40 -18.47
C ALA A 242 -68.81 -47.38 -17.77
N GLY A 243 -69.31 -48.58 -17.47
CA GLY A 243 -68.48 -49.76 -17.30
C GLY A 243 -68.17 -50.29 -18.69
N ILE A 244 -66.93 -50.15 -19.12
CA ILE A 244 -66.41 -50.83 -20.31
C ILE A 244 -66.18 -52.27 -19.89
N SER A 245 -67.09 -53.16 -20.25
CA SER A 245 -66.84 -54.61 -20.24
C SER A 245 -66.35 -55.04 -21.62
N SER A 246 -65.31 -55.85 -21.58
CA SER A 246 -64.53 -56.39 -22.67
C SER A 246 -65.34 -57.26 -23.64
N SER A 247 -64.89 -57.22 -24.89
CA SER A 247 -64.90 -58.28 -25.93
C SER A 247 -66.18 -58.67 -26.68
N GLN A 248 -66.03 -58.58 -28.01
CA GLN A 248 -66.59 -59.35 -29.15
C GLN A 248 -67.71 -58.74 -30.03
N ASP A 249 -67.27 -58.46 -31.27
CA ASP A 249 -67.88 -58.65 -32.60
C ASP A 249 -69.24 -58.07 -33.03
N GLY A 250 -69.22 -57.45 -34.22
CA GLY A 250 -70.37 -57.33 -35.12
C GLY A 250 -70.86 -55.90 -35.41
N PRO A 251 -70.93 -55.44 -36.68
CA PRO A 251 -70.96 -54.01 -37.00
C PRO A 251 -72.40 -53.44 -37.12
N ALA A 252 -72.65 -52.30 -36.49
CA ALA A 252 -73.84 -51.50 -36.78
C ALA A 252 -73.52 -50.00 -36.76
N LYS A 253 -73.62 -49.41 -37.96
CA LYS A 253 -73.56 -47.97 -38.22
C LYS A 253 -74.55 -47.23 -37.33
N SER A 254 -74.07 -46.25 -36.56
CA SER A 254 -74.94 -45.24 -35.93
C SER A 254 -74.15 -43.97 -35.61
N THR A 255 -74.59 -42.90 -36.24
CA THR A 255 -74.14 -41.51 -36.18
C THR A 255 -74.06 -40.97 -34.75
N ARG A 256 -72.86 -40.94 -34.18
CA ARG A 256 -72.57 -40.18 -32.94
C ARG A 256 -71.73 -38.93 -33.24
N SER A 257 -72.40 -37.79 -33.15
CA SER A 257 -71.87 -36.52 -32.60
C SER A 257 -70.47 -36.07 -33.03
N ASN A 258 -70.41 -35.19 -34.05
CA ASN A 258 -69.21 -34.45 -34.48
C ASN A 258 -68.58 -33.51 -33.42
N ALA A 259 -69.07 -33.45 -32.17
CA ALA A 259 -68.55 -32.56 -31.13
C ALA A 259 -67.36 -33.15 -30.34
N VAL A 260 -67.37 -34.46 -30.06
CA VAL A 260 -66.29 -35.14 -29.31
C VAL A 260 -64.99 -35.23 -30.14
N PRO A 261 -65.02 -35.58 -31.45
CA PRO A 261 -63.83 -35.57 -32.29
C PRO A 261 -63.24 -34.17 -32.48
N ARG A 262 -64.07 -33.11 -32.46
CA ARG A 262 -63.61 -31.73 -32.64
C ARG A 262 -62.85 -31.23 -31.41
N ILE A 263 -63.35 -31.53 -30.20
CA ILE A 263 -62.68 -31.18 -28.93
C ILE A 263 -61.36 -31.96 -28.77
N LEU A 264 -61.35 -33.25 -29.11
CA LEU A 264 -60.14 -34.08 -29.11
C LEU A 264 -59.11 -33.59 -30.14
N LYS A 265 -59.55 -33.20 -31.35
CA LYS A 265 -58.66 -32.58 -32.36
C LYS A 265 -58.09 -31.25 -31.89
N THR A 266 -58.89 -30.38 -31.27
CA THR A 266 -58.39 -29.10 -30.73
C THR A 266 -57.43 -29.30 -29.56
N LYS A 267 -57.71 -30.25 -28.66
CA LYS A 267 -56.81 -30.57 -27.53
C LYS A 267 -55.52 -31.23 -27.99
N ASN A 268 -55.57 -32.10 -29.01
CA ASN A 268 -54.37 -32.66 -29.62
C ASN A 268 -53.54 -31.58 -30.33
N ALA A 269 -54.16 -30.64 -31.04
CA ALA A 269 -53.45 -29.52 -31.64
C ALA A 269 -52.82 -28.59 -30.58
N GLU A 270 -53.50 -28.34 -29.46
CA GLU A 270 -52.97 -27.61 -28.30
C GLU A 270 -51.75 -28.32 -27.69
N MET A 271 -51.85 -29.64 -27.47
CA MET A 271 -50.75 -30.48 -26.98
C MET A 271 -49.54 -30.45 -27.91
N GLU A 272 -49.77 -30.52 -29.22
CA GLU A 272 -48.71 -30.54 -30.23
C GLU A 272 -48.00 -29.17 -30.33
N LYS A 273 -48.75 -28.08 -30.15
CA LYS A 273 -48.21 -26.72 -30.05
C LYS A 273 -47.36 -26.54 -28.80
N LEU A 274 -47.86 -26.97 -27.63
CA LEU A 274 -47.11 -26.93 -26.36
C LEU A 274 -45.85 -27.80 -26.43
N THR A 275 -45.89 -28.95 -27.12
CA THR A 275 -44.73 -29.82 -27.29
C THR A 275 -43.64 -29.16 -28.15
N LYS A 276 -44.03 -28.42 -29.20
CA LYS A 276 -43.10 -27.63 -30.02
C LYS A 276 -42.50 -26.47 -29.23
N GLU A 277 -43.30 -25.76 -28.44
CA GLU A 277 -42.84 -24.69 -27.56
C GLU A 277 -41.86 -25.23 -26.49
N LEU A 278 -42.14 -26.39 -25.90
CA LEU A 278 -41.24 -27.06 -24.96
C LEU A 278 -39.89 -27.42 -25.60
N LYS A 279 -39.91 -28.03 -26.81
CA LYS A 279 -38.66 -28.32 -27.56
C LYS A 279 -37.87 -27.05 -27.87
N LYS A 280 -38.54 -25.96 -28.22
CA LYS A 280 -37.91 -24.66 -28.47
C LYS A 280 -37.25 -24.13 -27.20
N CYS A 281 -37.96 -24.11 -26.07
CA CYS A 281 -37.40 -23.70 -24.77
C CYS A 281 -36.21 -24.57 -24.33
N GLN A 282 -36.28 -25.89 -24.55
CA GLN A 282 -35.17 -26.81 -24.26
C GLN A 282 -33.93 -26.50 -25.11
N SER A 283 -34.12 -26.22 -26.41
CA SER A 283 -33.01 -25.84 -27.29
C SER A 283 -32.36 -24.51 -26.90
N GLN A 284 -33.16 -23.53 -26.50
CA GLN A 284 -32.68 -22.23 -26.01
C GLN A 284 -31.91 -22.39 -24.70
N LEU A 285 -32.43 -23.17 -23.76
CA LEU A 285 -31.75 -23.47 -22.50
C LEU A 285 -30.40 -24.17 -22.73
N ALA A 286 -30.32 -25.10 -23.68
CA ALA A 286 -29.06 -25.76 -24.03
C ALA A 286 -28.04 -24.78 -24.65
N ALA A 287 -28.50 -23.85 -25.50
CA ALA A 287 -27.65 -22.81 -26.09
C ALA A 287 -27.12 -21.84 -25.02
N GLU A 288 -27.98 -21.38 -24.11
CA GLU A 288 -27.59 -20.51 -23.01
C GLU A 288 -26.62 -21.21 -22.05
N LYS A 289 -26.85 -22.48 -21.68
CA LYS A 289 -25.89 -23.27 -20.89
C LYS A 289 -24.51 -23.32 -21.55
N LYS A 290 -24.45 -23.50 -22.87
CA LYS A 290 -23.19 -23.53 -23.62
C LYS A 290 -22.48 -22.17 -23.61
N LYS A 291 -23.23 -21.06 -23.74
CA LYS A 291 -22.68 -19.71 -23.61
C LYS A 291 -22.12 -19.46 -22.21
N THR A 292 -22.86 -19.83 -21.16
CA THR A 292 -22.41 -19.67 -19.77
C THR A 292 -21.13 -20.46 -19.49
N ILE A 293 -21.03 -21.71 -19.97
CA ILE A 293 -19.81 -22.52 -19.84
C ILE A 293 -18.63 -21.85 -20.53
N LYS A 294 -18.81 -21.35 -21.76
CA LYS A 294 -17.76 -20.63 -22.50
C LYS A 294 -17.29 -19.40 -21.72
N MET A 295 -18.22 -18.54 -21.33
CA MET A 295 -17.93 -17.31 -20.58
C MET A 295 -17.23 -17.60 -19.24
N THR A 296 -17.65 -18.64 -18.52
CA THR A 296 -16.98 -19.09 -17.29
C THR A 296 -15.54 -19.52 -17.55
N ASN A 297 -15.30 -20.23 -18.66
CA ASN A 297 -13.95 -20.67 -19.01
C ASN A 297 -13.06 -19.50 -19.42
N ASP A 298 -13.61 -18.54 -20.16
CA ASP A 298 -12.92 -17.30 -20.53
C ASP A 298 -12.55 -16.48 -19.28
N HIS A 299 -13.47 -16.33 -18.32
CA HIS A 299 -13.19 -15.69 -17.03
C HIS A 299 -12.10 -16.42 -16.23
N LYS A 300 -12.13 -17.76 -16.18
CA LYS A 300 -11.07 -18.55 -15.52
C LYS A 300 -9.70 -18.29 -16.14
N ASN A 301 -9.62 -18.24 -17.46
CA ASN A 301 -8.38 -17.92 -18.17
C ASN A 301 -7.91 -16.49 -17.86
N GLN A 302 -8.83 -15.53 -17.82
CA GLN A 302 -8.52 -14.14 -17.49
C GLN A 302 -7.97 -14.00 -16.06
N ILE A 303 -8.60 -14.68 -15.09
CA ILE A 303 -8.14 -14.74 -13.70
C ILE A 303 -6.73 -15.35 -13.62
N LEU A 304 -6.45 -16.42 -14.37
CA LEU A 304 -5.12 -17.02 -14.41
C LEU A 304 -4.05 -16.04 -14.91
N VAL A 305 -4.33 -15.32 -16.00
CA VAL A 305 -3.42 -14.30 -16.56
C VAL A 305 -3.17 -13.17 -15.55
N LEU A 306 -4.22 -12.67 -14.89
CA LEU A 306 -4.12 -11.64 -13.87
C LEU A 306 -3.29 -12.10 -12.67
N ASN A 307 -3.47 -13.34 -12.22
CA ASN A 307 -2.67 -13.90 -11.12
C ASN A 307 -1.19 -14.02 -11.49
N LEU A 308 -0.86 -14.41 -12.73
CA LEU A 308 0.51 -14.45 -13.23
C LEU A 308 1.13 -13.04 -13.32
N ALA A 309 0.35 -12.04 -13.75
CA ALA A 309 0.79 -10.65 -13.77
C ALA A 309 1.02 -10.12 -12.35
N ARG A 310 0.10 -10.37 -11.41
CA ARG A 310 0.27 -10.03 -9.98
C ARG A 310 1.55 -10.61 -9.41
N GLY A 311 1.82 -11.90 -9.65
CA GLY A 311 3.04 -12.54 -9.16
C GLY A 311 4.32 -11.97 -9.75
N ARG A 312 4.29 -11.41 -10.97
CA ARG A 312 5.44 -10.67 -11.54
C ARG A 312 5.71 -9.37 -10.80
N VAL A 313 4.66 -8.58 -10.57
CA VAL A 313 4.74 -7.31 -9.83
C VAL A 313 5.19 -7.53 -8.38
N GLU A 314 4.69 -8.57 -7.72
CA GLU A 314 5.09 -8.92 -6.35
C GLU A 314 6.60 -9.21 -6.27
N ARG A 315 7.14 -10.01 -7.21
CA ARG A 315 8.60 -10.28 -7.27
C ARG A 315 9.42 -9.02 -7.52
N GLU A 316 8.94 -8.12 -8.37
CA GLU A 316 9.61 -6.85 -8.66
C GLU A 316 9.62 -5.93 -7.42
N ILE A 317 8.53 -5.88 -6.67
CA ILE A 317 8.46 -5.15 -5.38
C ILE A 317 9.45 -5.73 -4.38
N ASP A 318 9.53 -7.06 -4.26
CA ASP A 318 10.45 -7.72 -3.33
C ASP A 318 11.92 -7.48 -3.71
N PHE A 319 12.23 -7.55 -5.00
CA PHE A 319 13.55 -7.22 -5.53
C PHE A 319 13.94 -5.77 -5.22
N ASN A 320 13.08 -4.81 -5.56
CA ASN A 320 13.32 -3.40 -5.30
C ASN A 320 13.50 -3.13 -3.80
N ARG A 321 12.69 -3.76 -2.93
CA ARG A 321 12.84 -3.65 -1.46
C ARG A 321 14.20 -4.18 -0.99
N ALA A 322 14.68 -5.28 -1.56
CA ALA A 322 15.98 -5.84 -1.22
C ALA A 322 17.11 -4.90 -1.65
N GLU A 323 17.04 -4.31 -2.84
CA GLU A 323 18.01 -3.33 -3.32
C GLU A 323 18.04 -2.07 -2.44
N TYR A 324 16.88 -1.48 -2.15
CA TYR A 324 16.80 -0.31 -1.25
C TYR A 324 17.38 -0.62 0.13
N ARG A 325 17.12 -1.82 0.67
CA ARG A 325 17.69 -2.25 1.94
C ARG A 325 19.21 -2.39 1.88
N ALA A 326 19.75 -2.95 0.80
CA ALA A 326 21.19 -3.08 0.61
C ALA A 326 21.87 -1.71 0.53
N GLU A 327 21.30 -0.77 -0.21
CA GLU A 327 21.83 0.59 -0.33
C GLU A 327 21.77 1.34 1.01
N LEU A 328 20.66 1.22 1.76
CA LEU A 328 20.54 1.79 3.09
C LEU A 328 21.63 1.26 4.04
N ASN A 329 21.88 -0.04 4.03
CA ASN A 329 22.94 -0.66 4.82
C ASN A 329 24.33 -0.15 4.41
N ARG A 330 24.58 0.03 3.11
CA ARG A 330 25.84 0.59 2.60
C ARG A 330 26.06 2.01 3.11
N LEU A 331 25.02 2.85 3.06
CA LEU A 331 25.07 4.22 3.57
C LEU A 331 25.29 4.28 5.09
N LEU A 332 24.62 3.41 5.85
CA LEU A 332 24.80 3.31 7.30
C LEU A 332 26.24 2.89 7.66
N SER A 333 26.78 1.89 6.97
CA SER A 333 28.18 1.47 7.17
C SER A 333 29.17 2.58 6.81
N GLY A 334 28.93 3.32 5.72
CA GLY A 334 29.72 4.50 5.36
C GLY A 334 29.69 5.58 6.45
N ARG A 335 28.51 5.88 7.00
CA ARG A 335 28.35 6.84 8.11
C ARG A 335 29.09 6.38 9.37
N GLU A 336 29.07 5.09 9.70
CA GLU A 336 29.85 4.55 10.83
C GLU A 336 31.35 4.74 10.63
N GLN A 337 31.87 4.45 9.43
CA GLN A 337 33.28 4.68 9.10
C GLN A 337 33.65 6.15 9.23
N ASP A 338 32.82 7.06 8.75
CA ASP A 338 33.09 8.49 8.83
C ASP A 338 33.00 9.03 10.26
N ASN A 339 32.10 8.49 11.09
CA ASN A 339 32.07 8.78 12.53
C ASN A 339 33.35 8.34 13.24
N VAL A 340 33.89 7.16 12.88
CA VAL A 340 35.18 6.68 13.43
C VAL A 340 36.32 7.61 13.00
N LYS A 341 36.38 8.01 11.72
CA LYS A 341 37.37 8.98 11.23
C LYS A 341 37.25 10.33 11.93
N LEU A 342 36.03 10.85 12.09
CA LEU A 342 35.77 12.11 12.77
C LEU A 342 36.29 12.06 14.21
N LYS A 343 35.95 11.00 14.96
CA LYS A 343 36.43 10.82 16.34
C LYS A 343 37.95 10.71 16.42
N HIS A 344 38.58 10.07 15.45
CA HIS A 344 40.04 10.03 15.36
C HIS A 344 40.64 11.42 15.13
N LEU A 345 40.09 12.19 14.19
CA LEU A 345 40.52 13.57 13.91
C LEU A 345 40.28 14.50 15.11
N GLU A 346 39.18 14.34 15.84
CA GLU A 346 38.90 15.07 17.08
C GLU A 346 39.95 14.76 18.17
N LEU A 347 40.37 13.50 18.30
CA LEU A 347 41.45 13.12 19.22
C LEU A 347 42.80 13.69 18.79
N GLN A 348 43.11 13.68 17.49
CA GLN A 348 44.32 14.31 16.97
C GLN A 348 44.32 15.82 17.20
N LEU A 349 43.18 16.48 16.95
CA LEU A 349 43.02 17.91 17.23
C LEU A 349 43.21 18.18 18.72
N LYS A 350 42.59 17.38 19.60
CA LYS A 350 42.74 17.51 21.04
C LYS A 350 44.20 17.40 21.48
N ALA A 351 44.92 16.39 20.99
CA ALA A 351 46.34 16.20 21.27
C ALA A 351 47.22 17.36 20.78
N LEU A 352 46.88 17.97 19.64
CA LEU A 352 47.57 19.17 19.14
C LEU A 352 47.18 20.43 19.92
N THR A 353 45.94 20.54 20.40
CA THR A 353 45.46 21.69 21.19
C THR A 353 45.83 21.64 22.67
N ASP A 354 46.25 20.48 23.18
CA ASP A 354 46.85 20.35 24.52
C ASP A 354 48.22 21.09 24.64
N ASP A 355 48.64 21.80 23.58
CA ASP A 355 49.64 22.88 23.56
C ASP A 355 49.41 23.99 24.62
N TYR A 356 48.27 24.01 25.33
CA TYR A 356 48.11 24.83 26.55
C TYR A 356 49.20 24.54 27.61
N ASN A 357 49.74 23.31 27.65
CA ASN A 357 50.91 22.98 28.46
C ASN A 357 52.23 23.48 27.87
N ARG A 358 52.31 23.68 26.56
CA ARG A 358 53.55 24.14 25.90
C ARG A 358 53.82 25.61 26.19
N ASP A 359 52.77 26.43 26.20
CA ASP A 359 52.90 27.85 26.52
C ASP A 359 53.25 28.08 28.00
N GLU A 360 52.67 27.27 28.91
CA GLU A 360 53.03 27.29 30.33
C GLU A 360 54.49 26.81 30.57
N VAL A 361 54.92 25.74 29.89
CA VAL A 361 56.31 25.24 29.92
C VAL A 361 57.28 26.28 29.35
N LEU A 362 56.93 26.94 28.24
CA LEU A 362 57.72 28.02 27.64
C LEU A 362 57.83 29.23 28.57
N GLN A 363 56.74 29.62 29.24
CA GLN A 363 56.76 30.70 30.22
C GLN A 363 57.63 30.35 31.43
N ARG A 364 57.56 29.13 31.97
CA ARG A 364 58.46 28.67 33.03
C ARG A 364 59.92 28.70 32.59
N ALA A 365 60.23 28.19 31.40
CA ALA A 365 61.59 28.23 30.86
C ALA A 365 62.11 29.66 30.71
N ARG A 366 61.29 30.59 30.21
CA ARG A 366 61.63 32.03 30.11
C ARG A 366 61.91 32.65 31.49
N ARG A 367 61.08 32.37 32.51
CA ARG A 367 61.30 32.84 33.88
C ARG A 367 62.61 32.30 34.47
N THR A 368 62.89 31.01 34.27
CA THR A 368 64.15 30.38 34.71
C THR A 368 65.37 31.02 34.04
N ILE A 369 65.33 31.24 32.72
CA ILE A 369 66.42 31.91 31.98
C ILE A 369 66.65 33.34 32.50
N ALA A 370 65.56 34.09 32.76
CA ALA A 370 65.67 35.45 33.30
C ALA A 370 66.31 35.45 34.71
N ALA A 371 65.89 34.54 35.59
CA ALA A 371 66.46 34.38 36.92
C ALA A 371 67.96 34.03 36.86
N LEU A 372 68.35 33.09 36.00
CA LEU A 372 69.76 32.72 35.80
C LEU A 372 70.59 33.88 35.27
N ARG A 373 70.07 34.68 34.33
CA ARG A 373 70.75 35.88 33.83
C ARG A 373 70.97 36.91 34.93
N ASN A 374 69.95 37.18 35.76
CA ASN A 374 70.06 38.12 36.88
C ASN A 374 71.06 37.61 37.92
N ARG A 375 71.04 36.32 38.23
CA ARG A 375 72.01 35.69 39.15
C ARG A 375 73.43 35.78 38.61
N ASN A 376 73.66 35.52 37.32
CA ASN A 376 74.98 35.68 36.70
C ASN A 376 75.46 37.13 36.77
N LYS A 377 74.61 38.12 36.45
CA LYS A 377 74.95 39.54 36.60
C LYS A 377 75.34 39.91 38.03
N ASP A 378 74.59 39.44 39.02
CA ASP A 378 74.89 39.69 40.43
C ASP A 378 76.19 39.02 40.88
N LEU A 379 76.43 37.77 40.44
CA LEU A 379 77.69 37.07 40.69
C LEU A 379 78.88 37.80 40.08
N THR A 380 78.79 38.23 38.81
CA THR A 380 79.83 39.05 38.17
C THR A 380 80.10 40.31 38.97
N ARG A 381 79.06 41.07 39.35
CA ARG A 381 79.20 42.29 40.16
C ARG A 381 79.88 42.02 41.51
N ARG A 382 79.53 40.92 42.20
CA ARG A 382 80.14 40.54 43.48
C ARG A 382 81.60 40.13 43.32
N LEU A 383 81.95 39.45 42.23
CA LEU A 383 83.33 39.09 41.92
C LEU A 383 84.17 40.35 41.65
N SER A 384 83.69 41.25 40.80
CA SER A 384 84.37 42.53 40.52
C SER A 384 84.58 43.35 41.81
N LYS A 385 83.57 43.45 42.68
CA LYS A 385 83.71 44.13 43.99
C LYS A 385 84.72 43.46 44.91
N LYS A 386 84.75 42.12 44.98
CA LYS A 386 85.71 41.38 45.82
C LYS A 386 87.13 41.54 45.31
N GLU A 387 87.34 41.58 44.00
CA GLU A 387 88.65 41.85 43.40
C GLU A 387 89.10 43.29 43.63
N GLU A 388 88.21 44.28 43.46
CA GLU A 388 88.49 45.69 43.79
C GLU A 388 88.90 45.85 45.27
N GLN A 389 88.22 45.15 46.19
CA GLN A 389 88.54 45.18 47.62
C GLN A 389 89.86 44.48 47.98
N LYS A 390 90.32 43.50 47.17
CA LYS A 390 91.59 42.79 47.41
C LYS A 390 92.81 43.58 46.94
N ILE A 391 92.66 44.35 45.86
CA ILE A 391 93.78 45.00 45.18
C ILE A 391 93.92 46.45 45.66
N GLY A 392 92.85 47.11 46.12
CA GLY A 392 92.90 48.50 46.58
C GLY A 392 93.13 49.53 45.45
N GLU A 393 93.23 49.04 44.21
CA GLU A 393 93.40 49.83 42.99
C GLU A 393 92.19 49.61 42.06
N PRO A 394 91.79 50.62 41.27
CA PRO A 394 90.72 50.47 40.30
C PRO A 394 91.07 49.40 39.26
N MET A 395 90.06 48.64 38.82
CA MET A 395 90.23 47.65 37.76
C MET A 395 90.93 48.23 36.53
N ALA A 396 91.87 47.49 35.94
CA ALA A 396 92.67 47.95 34.79
C ALA A 396 91.81 48.48 33.63
N TRP A 397 90.63 47.89 33.38
CA TRP A 397 89.71 48.32 32.33
C TRP A 397 88.90 49.59 32.66
N LYS A 398 88.92 50.05 33.92
CA LYS A 398 88.27 51.30 34.36
C LYS A 398 89.19 52.51 34.29
N VAL A 399 90.49 52.33 34.09
CA VAL A 399 91.46 53.42 34.06
C VAL A 399 92.04 53.62 32.67
N CYS A 400 92.49 54.83 32.38
CA CYS A 400 93.25 55.11 31.17
C CYS A 400 94.69 54.62 31.33
N GLU A 401 95.15 53.74 30.45
CA GLU A 401 96.51 53.17 30.51
C GLU A 401 97.65 54.20 30.33
N ILE A 402 97.35 55.43 29.92
CA ILE A 402 98.35 56.51 29.83
C ILE A 402 98.44 57.32 31.12
N CYS A 403 97.30 57.80 31.65
CA CYS A 403 97.30 58.69 32.81
C CYS A 403 96.87 58.00 34.11
N LEU A 404 96.53 56.72 34.06
CA LEU A 404 96.09 55.86 35.16
C LEU A 404 94.90 56.41 35.98
N ASN A 405 94.16 57.36 35.41
CA ASN A 405 92.95 57.90 36.03
C ASN A 405 91.72 57.13 35.57
N GLU A 406 90.75 56.96 36.48
CA GLU A 406 89.46 56.36 36.17
C GLU A 406 88.71 57.13 35.08
N TYR A 407 88.05 56.38 34.21
CA TYR A 407 87.15 56.91 33.21
C TYR A 407 85.90 57.50 33.86
N SER A 408 85.46 58.63 33.33
CA SER A 408 84.21 59.26 33.75
C SER A 408 83.27 59.45 32.56
N GLN A 409 82.00 59.69 32.83
CA GLN A 409 80.99 59.87 31.78
C GLN A 409 81.15 61.19 31.02
N ASN A 410 81.83 62.18 31.61
CA ASN A 410 81.89 63.58 31.15
C ASN A 410 83.31 64.18 31.25
N GLY A 411 83.61 65.14 30.37
CA GLY A 411 84.90 65.85 30.36
C GLY A 411 86.07 65.03 29.79
N ASP A 412 87.28 65.42 30.17
CA ASP A 412 88.53 64.86 29.62
C ASP A 412 88.83 63.43 30.07
N LYS A 413 88.15 62.94 31.11
CA LYS A 413 88.23 61.53 31.51
C LYS A 413 87.26 60.62 30.75
N THR A 414 86.59 61.11 29.71
CA THR A 414 85.71 60.26 28.89
C THR A 414 86.48 59.20 28.10
N PRO A 415 86.11 57.92 28.17
CA PRO A 415 86.77 56.83 27.44
C PRO A 415 86.39 56.90 25.97
N ARG A 416 87.37 57.00 25.07
CA ARG A 416 87.16 57.07 23.62
C ARG A 416 87.87 55.93 22.91
N LEU A 417 87.19 55.36 21.93
CA LEU A 417 87.71 54.32 21.07
C LEU A 417 88.53 54.91 19.93
N LEU A 418 89.77 54.44 19.81
CA LEU A 418 90.55 54.58 18.59
C LEU A 418 90.09 53.52 17.57
N SER A 419 90.50 53.68 16.31
CA SER A 419 90.09 52.79 15.20
C SER A 419 90.53 51.34 15.40
N CYS A 420 91.58 51.12 16.21
CA CYS A 420 92.05 49.79 16.62
C CYS A 420 91.24 49.12 17.73
N GLY A 421 90.33 49.85 18.39
CA GLY A 421 89.57 49.37 19.55
C GLY A 421 90.20 49.68 20.91
N HIS A 422 91.45 50.16 20.96
CA HIS A 422 92.06 50.65 22.20
C HIS A 422 91.29 51.86 22.74
N THR A 423 91.12 51.90 24.06
CA THR A 423 90.38 52.95 24.76
C THR A 423 91.35 53.86 25.51
N LEU A 424 91.23 55.17 25.31
CA LEU A 424 91.99 56.19 26.02
C LEU A 424 91.06 57.30 26.51
N CYS A 425 91.48 58.06 27.53
CA CYS A 425 90.69 59.20 27.96
C CYS A 425 90.83 60.34 26.96
N LEU A 426 89.76 61.12 26.76
CA LEU A 426 89.74 62.27 25.85
C LEU A 426 90.92 63.22 26.09
N GLY A 427 91.29 63.47 27.34
CA GLY A 427 92.44 64.31 27.71
C GLY A 427 93.77 63.79 27.18
N CYS A 428 94.04 62.48 27.33
CA CYS A 428 95.25 61.88 26.78
C CYS A 428 95.23 61.86 25.26
N ILE A 429 94.07 61.64 24.63
CA ILE A 429 93.94 61.71 23.17
C ILE A 429 94.27 63.12 22.66
N LYS A 430 93.75 64.16 23.32
CA LYS A 430 94.06 65.56 22.98
C LYS A 430 95.57 65.83 23.02
N GLN A 431 96.29 65.24 23.96
CA GLN A 431 97.74 65.41 24.11
C GLN A 431 98.56 64.76 22.99
N ILE A 432 98.10 63.61 22.47
CA ILE A 432 98.82 62.86 21.43
C ILE A 432 98.28 63.12 20.02
N ALA A 433 97.15 63.84 19.91
CA ALA A 433 96.53 64.16 18.64
C ALA A 433 97.41 65.11 17.80
N LYS A 434 97.45 64.82 16.51
CA LYS A 434 97.93 65.70 15.44
C LYS A 434 96.71 66.31 14.73
N PRO A 435 96.88 67.39 13.93
CA PRO A 435 95.75 68.10 13.31
C PRO A 435 94.75 67.17 12.62
N ASP A 436 95.25 66.17 11.87
CA ASP A 436 94.40 65.31 11.04
C ASP A 436 94.33 63.84 11.52
N TYR A 437 95.06 63.47 12.58
CA TYR A 437 95.11 62.08 13.04
C TYR A 437 95.61 61.89 14.48
N VAL A 438 95.32 60.72 15.04
CA VAL A 438 95.93 60.19 16.27
C VAL A 438 96.53 58.83 15.97
N LEU A 439 97.79 58.59 16.34
CA LEU A 439 98.36 57.24 16.39
C LEU A 439 98.10 56.65 17.76
N CYS A 440 97.56 55.43 17.80
CA CYS A 440 97.41 54.71 19.05
C CYS A 440 98.81 54.48 19.69
N PRO A 441 99.01 54.79 20.97
CA PRO A 441 100.31 54.62 21.61
C PRO A 441 100.70 53.16 21.83
N PHE A 442 99.74 52.23 21.75
CA PHE A 442 99.96 50.80 22.00
C PHE A 442 100.30 50.02 20.73
N ASP A 443 99.53 50.21 19.66
CA ASP A 443 99.67 49.45 18.40
C ASP A 443 100.03 50.33 17.19
N ARG A 444 100.14 51.65 17.38
CA ARG A 444 100.47 52.65 16.34
C ARG A 444 99.49 52.68 15.17
N ILE A 445 98.29 52.11 15.32
CA ILE A 445 97.26 52.19 14.29
C ILE A 445 96.71 53.62 14.23
N LEU A 446 96.58 54.13 13.01
CA LEU A 446 96.11 55.49 12.73
C LEU A 446 94.60 55.60 12.88
N THR A 447 94.17 56.62 13.63
CA THR A 447 92.79 57.07 13.71
C THR A 447 92.68 58.44 13.06
N SER A 448 91.96 58.51 11.93
CA SER A 448 91.76 59.76 11.20
C SER A 448 90.83 60.73 11.95
N LEU A 449 91.25 61.99 11.99
CA LEU A 449 90.52 63.16 12.51
C LEU A 449 90.20 64.20 11.41
N ALA A 450 90.53 63.93 10.15
CA ALA A 450 90.31 64.86 9.04
C ALA A 450 88.85 65.37 8.90
N ALA A 451 87.88 64.59 9.37
CA ALA A 451 86.46 64.93 9.34
C ALA A 451 85.83 65.10 10.74
N ARG A 452 86.61 65.00 11.83
CA ARG A 452 86.08 65.00 13.20
C ARG A 452 87.11 65.41 14.25
N SER A 453 86.67 66.14 15.28
CA SER A 453 87.52 66.46 16.42
C SER A 453 87.70 65.26 17.36
N THR A 454 88.65 65.35 18.29
CA THR A 454 88.90 64.29 19.30
C THR A 454 87.67 63.99 20.16
N GLU A 455 86.82 64.98 20.42
CA GLU A 455 85.58 64.88 21.20
C GLU A 455 84.51 64.03 20.51
N GLN A 456 84.61 63.88 19.18
CA GLN A 456 83.67 63.17 18.33
C GLN A 456 84.06 61.69 18.12
N LEU A 457 85.16 61.24 18.74
CA LEU A 457 85.48 59.81 18.77
C LEU A 457 84.43 59.02 19.57
N PRO A 458 84.07 57.78 19.18
CA PRO A 458 83.05 56.99 19.88
C PRO A 458 83.40 56.78 21.36
N LYS A 459 82.43 57.00 22.26
CA LYS A 459 82.60 56.68 23.68
C LYS A 459 82.56 55.17 23.87
N ASN A 460 83.50 54.61 24.64
CA ASN A 460 83.40 53.21 25.07
C ASN A 460 82.53 53.09 26.32
N PHE A 461 81.23 52.84 26.18
CA PHE A 461 80.34 52.68 27.34
C PHE A 461 80.48 51.33 28.06
N LEU A 462 81.22 50.37 27.49
CA LEU A 462 81.44 49.07 28.13
C LEU A 462 82.28 49.20 29.40
N VAL A 463 83.18 50.18 29.46
CA VAL A 463 84.01 50.43 30.66
C VAL A 463 83.23 50.89 31.89
N PHE A 464 81.91 51.11 31.77
CA PHE A 464 81.04 51.43 32.89
C PHE A 464 80.17 50.25 33.36
N ASN A 465 80.03 49.20 32.54
CA ASN A 465 79.00 48.16 32.71
C ASN A 465 79.54 46.72 32.69
N MET A 466 80.87 46.54 32.71
CA MET A 466 81.53 45.22 32.74
C MET A 466 81.52 44.59 34.14
#